data_AF-A0A537X8G8-F1
#
_entry.id   AF-A0A537X8G8-F1
#
_cell.length_a   1.000
_cell.length_b   1.000
_cell.length_c   1.000
_cell.angle_alpha   90.00
_cell.angle_beta   90.00
_cell.angle_gamma   90.00
#
_symmetry.space_group_name_H-M   'P 1'
#
loop_
_entity.id
_entity.type
_entity.pdbx_description
1 polymer ?
#
loop_
_entity_poly.entity_id
_entity_poly.type
_entity_poly.pdbx_seq_one_letter_code
_entity_poly.pdbx_strand_id
1 'polypeptide(L)'
;MFALDRAVLLHVAAGTQVLGEAGRLASTNKCIPVPGNPRPKEATLSSRRSQRLAATLETRPARGGPFANNGETPAGTAVATSAWNPPAQDLTHQPVAQVLQKVTKESKTLIGEEMQLARAELTSKAKTAGKGAGLLGAAGVLAIFGALAFTAAIILALAIVIPPWAAAMLVALVYLAIAGILALTGRNQVKAATPFVPEQTVRTLTDVLQRVQSAWKRGEARP
;
A
#
# COMPACT_ATOMS: atom_id res chain seq x y z
N MET A 1 9.94 -16.66 -53.35
CA MET A 1 9.89 -17.53 -52.15
C MET A 1 11.18 -17.50 -51.30
N PHE A 2 12.37 -17.30 -51.88
CA PHE A 2 13.63 -17.17 -51.11
C PHE A 2 13.99 -15.74 -50.62
N ALA A 3 13.32 -14.70 -51.11
CA ALA A 3 13.68 -13.31 -50.80
C ALA A 3 13.21 -12.83 -49.41
N LEU A 4 12.05 -13.32 -48.93
CA LEU A 4 11.56 -12.97 -47.59
C LEU A 4 12.33 -13.71 -46.48
N ASP A 5 12.84 -14.90 -46.75
CA ASP A 5 13.60 -15.70 -45.78
C ASP A 5 14.96 -15.04 -45.44
N ARG A 6 15.65 -14.47 -46.46
CA ARG A 6 16.87 -13.69 -46.22
C ARG A 6 16.61 -12.37 -45.50
N ALA A 7 15.46 -11.73 -45.70
CA ALA A 7 15.12 -10.47 -45.03
C ALA A 7 14.85 -10.66 -43.53
N VAL A 8 14.16 -11.75 -43.17
CA VAL A 8 13.91 -12.15 -41.78
C VAL A 8 15.20 -12.63 -41.11
N LEU A 9 16.02 -13.43 -41.80
CA LEU A 9 17.35 -13.82 -41.30
C LEU A 9 18.31 -12.64 -41.14
N LEU A 10 18.27 -11.63 -42.03
CA LEU A 10 19.07 -10.42 -41.89
C LEU A 10 18.61 -9.53 -40.72
N HIS A 11 17.30 -9.44 -40.44
CA HIS A 11 16.81 -8.70 -39.27
C HIS A 11 17.12 -9.43 -37.95
N VAL A 12 17.04 -10.77 -37.91
CA VAL A 12 17.42 -11.55 -36.73
C VAL A 12 18.94 -11.52 -36.51
N ALA A 13 19.75 -11.64 -37.57
CA ALA A 13 21.21 -11.54 -37.47
C ALA A 13 21.68 -10.14 -37.07
N ALA A 14 21.07 -9.07 -37.59
CA ALA A 14 21.36 -7.70 -37.19
C ALA A 14 21.01 -7.43 -35.71
N GLY A 15 19.95 -8.05 -35.18
CA GLY A 15 19.61 -7.98 -33.76
C GLY A 15 20.63 -8.66 -32.83
N THR A 16 21.33 -9.69 -33.31
CA THR A 16 22.34 -10.42 -32.50
C THR A 16 23.72 -9.75 -32.45
N GLN A 17 24.07 -8.86 -33.39
CA GLN A 17 25.38 -8.20 -33.36
C GLN A 17 25.50 -7.15 -32.25
N VAL A 18 24.40 -6.54 -31.81
CA VAL A 18 24.43 -5.52 -30.74
C VAL A 18 24.70 -6.13 -29.36
N LEU A 19 24.51 -7.43 -29.16
CA LEU A 19 24.92 -8.13 -27.93
C LEU A 19 26.35 -8.68 -27.96
N GLY A 20 27.04 -8.65 -29.10
CA GLY A 20 28.37 -9.26 -29.28
C GLY A 20 29.56 -8.41 -28.83
N GLU A 21 29.41 -7.08 -28.72
CA GLU A 21 30.54 -6.18 -28.38
C GLU A 21 30.63 -5.81 -26.90
N ALA A 22 29.60 -6.09 -26.09
CA ALA A 22 29.67 -5.88 -24.63
C ALA A 22 30.50 -6.95 -23.90
N GLY A 23 30.98 -7.98 -24.60
CA GLY A 23 31.72 -9.11 -24.03
C GLY A 23 33.24 -8.95 -23.95
N ARG A 24 33.84 -7.89 -24.51
CA ARG A 24 35.30 -7.84 -24.74
C ARG A 24 36.11 -6.84 -23.91
N LEU A 25 35.50 -6.13 -22.94
CA LEU A 25 36.20 -5.10 -22.12
C LEU A 25 36.19 -5.33 -20.59
N ALA A 26 35.91 -6.53 -20.10
CA ALA A 26 35.95 -6.79 -18.65
C ALA A 26 36.73 -8.05 -18.30
N SER A 27 37.83 -8.31 -19.02
CA SER A 27 38.87 -9.26 -18.61
C SER A 27 40.02 -8.51 -17.96
N THR A 28 39.78 -7.86 -16.82
CA THR A 28 40.84 -7.49 -15.88
C THR A 28 40.63 -8.29 -14.60
N ASN A 29 41.35 -9.41 -14.56
CA ASN A 29 41.43 -10.32 -13.44
C ASN A 29 42.09 -9.59 -12.25
N LYS A 30 41.28 -8.89 -11.44
CA LYS A 30 41.73 -8.33 -10.17
C LYS A 30 40.98 -9.05 -9.06
N CYS A 31 41.67 -10.01 -8.46
CA CYS A 31 41.23 -10.73 -7.28
C CYS A 31 40.89 -9.72 -6.17
N ILE A 32 39.59 -9.54 -5.89
CA ILE A 32 39.11 -8.89 -4.68
C ILE A 32 38.99 -10.00 -3.63
N PRO A 33 39.68 -9.92 -2.48
CA PRO A 33 39.51 -10.89 -1.41
C PRO A 33 38.12 -10.71 -0.79
N VAL A 34 37.27 -11.74 -0.86
CA VAL A 34 35.97 -11.78 -0.20
C VAL A 34 36.20 -12.09 1.28
N PRO A 35 35.82 -11.20 2.22
CA PRO A 35 35.84 -11.55 3.64
C PRO A 35 34.80 -12.64 3.89
N GLY A 36 35.26 -13.79 4.40
CA GLY A 36 34.40 -14.91 4.78
C GLY A 36 33.40 -14.46 5.85
N ASN A 37 32.11 -14.56 5.53
CA ASN A 37 31.04 -14.28 6.48
C ASN A 37 31.07 -15.34 7.60
N PRO A 38 31.25 -14.96 8.88
CA PRO A 38 31.11 -15.92 9.97
C PRO A 38 29.65 -16.41 9.99
N ARG A 39 29.46 -17.73 9.87
CA ARG A 39 28.14 -18.35 9.98
C ARG A 39 27.51 -17.94 11.31
N PRO A 40 26.30 -17.34 11.32
CA PRO A 40 25.55 -17.21 12.56
C PRO A 40 25.24 -18.63 13.02
N LYS A 41 25.81 -19.01 14.17
CA LYS A 41 25.45 -20.25 14.84
C LYS A 41 24.00 -20.06 15.25
N GLU A 42 23.09 -20.79 14.62
CA GLU A 42 21.70 -20.91 15.01
C GLU A 42 21.65 -21.60 16.39
N ALA A 43 22.00 -20.83 17.41
CA ALA A 43 21.68 -21.13 18.78
C ALA A 43 20.16 -21.07 18.88
N THR A 44 19.51 -22.24 18.85
CA THR A 44 18.56 -22.70 19.88
C THR A 44 17.91 -21.60 20.73
N LEU A 45 17.25 -20.63 20.09
CA LEU A 45 16.49 -19.54 20.72
C LEU A 45 14.98 -19.80 20.71
N SER A 46 14.55 -21.00 20.33
CA SER A 46 13.16 -21.45 20.49
C SER A 46 12.81 -21.82 21.92
N SER A 47 13.79 -22.04 22.81
CA SER A 47 13.57 -22.59 24.15
C SER A 47 13.26 -21.55 25.24
N ARG A 48 13.77 -20.31 25.15
CA ARG A 48 13.57 -19.31 26.24
C ARG A 48 12.31 -18.46 26.12
N ARG A 49 11.74 -18.32 24.92
CA ARG A 49 10.53 -17.50 24.70
C ARG A 49 9.26 -18.19 25.21
N SER A 50 9.21 -19.51 25.13
CA SER A 50 8.12 -20.33 25.67
C SER A 50 8.14 -20.40 27.21
N GLN A 51 9.32 -20.41 27.83
CA GLN A 51 9.44 -20.48 29.29
C GLN A 51 8.97 -19.20 30.02
N ARG A 52 9.10 -18.01 29.41
CA ARG A 52 8.60 -16.76 30.01
C ARG A 52 7.08 -16.61 29.94
N LEU A 53 6.41 -17.24 28.97
CA LEU A 53 4.95 -17.17 28.83
C LEU A 53 4.23 -18.04 29.86
N ALA A 54 4.81 -19.18 30.25
CA ALA A 54 4.23 -20.06 31.27
C ALA A 54 4.28 -19.43 32.68
N ALA A 55 5.37 -18.75 33.06
CA ALA A 55 5.50 -18.16 34.39
C ALA A 55 4.61 -16.93 34.65
N THR A 56 4.03 -16.33 33.61
CA THR A 56 3.23 -15.08 33.74
C THR A 56 1.73 -15.35 33.91
N LEU A 57 1.28 -16.61 33.82
CA LEU A 57 -0.15 -16.97 33.95
C LEU A 57 -0.53 -17.48 35.35
N GLU A 58 0.44 -17.82 36.21
CA GLU A 58 0.15 -18.46 37.51
C GLU A 58 -0.15 -17.47 38.66
N THR A 59 0.00 -16.16 38.47
CA THR A 59 -0.16 -15.16 39.55
C THR A 59 -1.18 -14.08 39.22
N ARG A 60 -2.40 -14.48 38.86
CA ARG A 60 -3.56 -13.60 38.98
C ARG A 60 -4.35 -13.93 40.25
N PRO A 61 -4.02 -13.36 41.42
CA PRO A 61 -4.93 -13.45 42.55
C PRO A 61 -6.19 -12.68 42.19
N ALA A 62 -7.33 -13.28 42.52
CA ALA A 62 -8.65 -12.66 42.46
C ALA A 62 -8.66 -11.43 43.40
N ARG A 63 -8.23 -10.27 42.90
CA ARG A 63 -8.32 -9.00 43.62
C ARG A 63 -9.72 -8.45 43.40
N GLY A 64 -10.62 -8.79 44.34
CA GLY A 64 -11.75 -7.94 44.66
C GLY A 64 -11.23 -6.56 45.06
N GLY A 65 -11.55 -5.56 44.24
CA GLY A 65 -11.28 -4.14 44.50
C GLY A 65 -12.51 -3.47 45.12
N PRO A 66 -12.32 -2.44 45.96
CA PRO A 66 -13.14 -2.20 47.14
C PRO A 66 -14.31 -1.26 46.84
N PHE A 67 -15.47 -1.83 46.52
CA PHE A 67 -16.76 -1.17 46.74
C PHE A 67 -17.42 -1.78 47.98
N ALA A 68 -16.70 -1.76 49.10
CA ALA A 68 -17.29 -2.02 50.41
C ALA A 68 -17.88 -0.69 50.89
N ASN A 69 -19.20 -0.59 50.78
CA ASN A 69 -20.01 0.52 51.23
C ASN A 69 -20.18 0.41 52.76
N ASN A 70 -19.27 1.02 53.52
CA ASN A 70 -19.38 1.15 54.97
C ASN A 70 -19.75 2.60 55.29
N GLY A 71 -21.00 2.81 55.70
CA GLY A 71 -21.55 4.09 56.12
C GLY A 71 -21.08 4.49 57.52
N GLU A 72 -19.83 4.93 57.65
CA GLU A 72 -19.32 5.51 58.90
C GLU A 72 -18.67 6.86 58.63
N THR A 73 -19.28 7.90 59.19
CA THR A 73 -18.81 9.28 59.21
C THR A 73 -18.05 9.52 60.51
N PRO A 74 -16.72 9.75 60.50
CA PRO A 74 -16.05 10.39 61.62
C PRO A 74 -15.99 11.89 61.34
N ALA A 75 -16.53 12.65 62.29
CA ALA A 75 -16.42 14.08 62.33
C ALA A 75 -14.95 14.54 62.25
N GLY A 76 -14.69 15.58 61.45
CA GLY A 76 -13.46 16.38 61.58
C GLY A 76 -12.28 15.92 60.73
N THR A 77 -12.37 16.00 59.41
CA THR A 77 -11.19 16.31 58.60
C THR A 77 -11.64 17.25 57.49
N ALA A 78 -11.39 18.54 57.68
CA ALA A 78 -11.54 19.54 56.65
C ALA A 78 -10.59 19.18 55.51
N VAL A 79 -11.10 18.48 54.51
CA VAL A 79 -10.45 18.39 53.22
C VAL A 79 -10.45 19.81 52.69
N ALA A 80 -9.26 20.44 52.73
CA ALA A 80 -9.00 21.67 52.02
C ALA A 80 -9.27 21.39 50.54
N THR A 81 -10.50 21.65 50.10
CA THR A 81 -10.77 22.01 48.72
C THR A 81 -9.90 23.23 48.47
N SER A 82 -8.74 23.01 47.87
CA SER A 82 -7.98 24.06 47.24
C SER A 82 -8.93 24.72 46.26
N ALA A 83 -9.54 25.80 46.72
CA ALA A 83 -10.31 26.69 45.91
C ALA A 83 -9.41 27.04 44.73
N TRP A 84 -9.78 26.54 43.55
CA TRP A 84 -9.31 27.08 42.29
C TRP A 84 -9.75 28.54 42.30
N ASN A 85 -8.91 29.41 42.86
CA ASN A 85 -9.03 30.85 42.79
C ASN A 85 -8.10 31.26 41.65
N PRO A 86 -8.58 31.29 40.39
CA PRO A 86 -7.79 31.93 39.35
C PRO A 86 -7.54 33.35 39.83
N PRO A 87 -6.28 33.84 39.90
CA PRO A 87 -6.06 35.22 40.26
C PRO A 87 -6.85 36.05 39.25
N ALA A 88 -7.78 36.86 39.73
CA ALA A 88 -8.51 37.83 38.93
C ALA A 88 -7.51 38.89 38.44
N GLN A 89 -6.63 38.49 37.53
CA GLN A 89 -5.74 39.36 36.79
C GLN A 89 -6.52 39.80 35.56
N ASP A 90 -7.05 41.01 35.64
CA ASP A 90 -7.06 41.97 34.54
C ASP A 90 -7.19 41.35 33.13
N LEU A 91 -8.36 40.77 32.85
CA LEU A 91 -8.71 40.21 31.54
C LEU A 91 -8.99 41.29 30.48
N THR A 92 -8.89 42.56 30.85
CA THR A 92 -9.20 43.69 29.96
C THR A 92 -8.01 44.09 29.08
N HIS A 93 -6.79 43.62 29.40
CA HIS A 93 -5.56 43.97 28.67
C HIS A 93 -4.71 42.79 28.19
N GLN A 94 -5.10 41.52 28.39
CA GLN A 94 -4.51 40.44 27.60
C GLN A 94 -5.13 40.47 26.20
N PRO A 95 -4.37 40.80 25.14
CA PRO A 95 -4.92 40.85 23.81
C PRO A 95 -5.44 39.46 23.47
N VAL A 96 -6.69 39.37 23.00
CA VAL A 96 -7.30 38.16 22.44
C VAL A 96 -6.39 37.44 21.43
N ALA A 97 -5.47 38.19 20.81
CA ALA A 97 -4.39 37.70 19.98
C ALA A 97 -3.44 36.70 20.69
N GLN A 98 -3.14 36.86 21.99
CA GLN A 98 -2.25 35.96 22.74
C GLN A 98 -2.92 34.62 23.09
N VAL A 99 -4.22 34.61 23.41
CA VAL A 99 -4.96 33.36 23.66
C VAL A 99 -5.13 32.57 22.36
N LEU A 100 -5.46 33.26 21.26
CA LEU A 100 -5.53 32.66 19.94
C LEU A 100 -4.18 32.10 19.48
N GLN A 101 -3.08 32.82 19.76
CA GLN A 101 -1.73 32.33 19.50
C GLN A 101 -1.40 31.07 20.30
N LYS A 102 -1.80 30.98 21.58
CA LYS A 102 -1.57 29.80 22.42
C LYS A 102 -2.33 28.56 21.91
N VAL A 103 -3.63 28.70 21.63
CA VAL A 103 -4.46 27.59 21.09
C VAL A 103 -3.95 27.15 19.71
N THR A 104 -3.54 28.10 18.86
CA THR A 104 -2.94 27.80 17.56
C THR A 104 -1.61 27.06 17.71
N LYS A 105 -0.82 27.41 18.72
CA LYS A 105 0.48 26.78 18.98
C LYS A 105 0.31 25.35 19.51
N GLU A 106 -0.63 25.10 20.42
CA GLU A 106 -0.91 23.75 20.95
C GLU A 106 -1.57 22.84 19.92
N SER A 107 -2.49 23.37 19.10
CA SER A 107 -3.09 22.61 18.00
C SER A 107 -2.04 22.16 16.97
N LYS A 108 -1.03 23.01 16.69
CA LYS A 108 0.07 22.66 15.80
C LYS A 108 0.96 21.54 16.36
N THR A 109 1.18 21.51 17.67
CA THR A 109 2.01 20.48 18.32
C THR A 109 1.33 19.11 18.26
N LEU A 110 0.04 19.02 18.60
CA LEU A 110 -0.74 17.77 18.53
C LEU A 110 -0.85 17.23 17.10
N ILE A 111 -1.13 18.10 16.12
CA ILE A 111 -1.16 17.71 14.70
C ILE A 111 0.20 17.18 14.24
N GLY A 112 1.30 17.76 14.73
CA GLY A 112 2.65 17.32 14.41
C GLY A 112 2.97 15.91 14.94
N GLU A 113 2.49 15.57 16.14
CA GLU A 113 2.71 14.27 16.78
C GLU A 113 1.87 13.16 16.13
N GLU A 114 0.58 13.43 15.88
CA GLU A 114 -0.31 12.55 15.11
C GLU A 114 0.24 12.29 13.71
N MET A 115 0.77 13.34 13.04
CA MET A 115 1.37 13.21 11.71
C MET A 115 2.67 12.38 11.73
N GLN A 116 3.50 12.49 12.76
CA GLN A 116 4.71 11.65 12.87
C GLN A 116 4.38 10.18 13.07
N LEU A 117 3.38 9.88 13.90
CA LEU A 117 2.93 8.51 14.12
C LEU A 117 2.23 7.94 12.89
N ALA A 118 1.34 8.73 12.26
CA ALA A 118 0.69 8.37 11.01
C ALA A 118 1.71 8.14 9.90
N ARG A 119 2.75 8.98 9.79
CA ARG A 119 3.84 8.77 8.82
C ARG A 119 4.62 7.49 9.10
N ALA A 120 4.91 7.18 10.37
CA ALA A 120 5.62 5.95 10.73
C ALA A 120 4.78 4.70 10.38
N GLU A 121 3.49 4.70 10.70
CA GLU A 121 2.59 3.60 10.39
C GLU A 121 2.33 3.46 8.88
N LEU A 122 2.10 4.58 8.18
CA LEU A 122 1.95 4.61 6.72
C LEU A 122 3.21 4.12 6.03
N THR A 123 4.40 4.49 6.49
CA THR A 123 5.66 4.01 5.91
C THR A 123 5.83 2.49 6.10
N SER A 124 5.45 1.97 7.28
CA SER A 124 5.47 0.53 7.55
C SER A 124 4.50 -0.25 6.66
N LYS A 125 3.25 0.24 6.53
CA LYS A 125 2.24 -0.32 5.63
C LYS A 125 2.66 -0.19 4.16
N ALA A 126 3.19 0.96 3.76
CA ALA A 126 3.66 1.23 2.39
C ALA A 126 4.86 0.35 2.02
N LYS A 127 5.77 0.03 2.94
CA LYS A 127 6.90 -0.87 2.65
C LYS A 127 6.42 -2.29 2.38
N THR A 128 5.48 -2.78 3.17
CA THR A 128 4.90 -4.12 2.99
C THR A 128 4.06 -4.19 1.72
N ALA A 129 3.20 -3.19 1.50
CA ALA A 129 2.40 -3.06 0.27
C ALA A 129 3.30 -2.90 -0.96
N GLY A 130 4.36 -2.08 -0.88
CA GLY A 130 5.32 -1.83 -1.94
C GLY A 130 6.13 -3.08 -2.31
N LYS A 131 6.51 -3.91 -1.33
CA LYS A 131 7.15 -5.21 -1.61
C LYS A 131 6.20 -6.15 -2.36
N GLY A 132 4.92 -6.21 -1.93
CA GLY A 132 3.90 -6.99 -2.63
C GLY A 132 3.65 -6.52 -4.06
N ALA A 133 3.49 -5.20 -4.24
CA ALA A 133 3.31 -4.59 -5.55
C ALA A 133 4.54 -4.79 -6.46
N GLY A 134 5.76 -4.70 -5.91
CA GLY A 134 7.00 -4.95 -6.64
C GLY A 134 7.12 -6.40 -7.10
N LEU A 135 6.78 -7.37 -6.25
CA LEU A 135 6.77 -8.79 -6.62
C LEU A 135 5.70 -9.10 -7.66
N LEU A 136 4.49 -8.56 -7.52
CA LEU A 136 3.44 -8.72 -8.53
C LEU A 136 3.82 -8.06 -9.87
N GLY A 137 4.47 -6.89 -9.82
CA GLY A 137 5.00 -6.23 -11.02
C GLY A 137 6.05 -7.09 -11.72
N ALA A 138 7.04 -7.61 -10.98
CA ALA A 138 8.06 -8.49 -11.52
C ALA A 138 7.47 -9.80 -12.07
N ALA A 139 6.52 -10.42 -11.35
CA ALA A 139 5.81 -11.60 -11.80
C ALA A 139 5.01 -11.33 -13.08
N GLY A 140 4.35 -10.18 -13.19
CA GLY A 140 3.63 -9.77 -14.39
C GLY A 140 4.55 -9.62 -15.61
N VAL A 141 5.71 -8.97 -15.44
CA VAL A 141 6.71 -8.84 -16.51
C VAL A 141 7.25 -10.22 -16.93
N LEU A 142 7.60 -11.08 -15.98
CA LEU A 142 8.05 -12.45 -16.27
C LEU A 142 6.97 -13.29 -16.94
N ALA A 143 5.69 -13.13 -16.55
CA ALA A 143 4.58 -13.81 -17.18
C ALA A 143 4.41 -13.39 -18.64
N ILE A 144 4.61 -12.10 -18.98
CA ILE A 144 4.59 -11.62 -20.36
C ILE A 144 5.73 -12.27 -21.17
N PHE A 145 6.96 -12.25 -20.67
CA PHE A 145 8.09 -12.89 -21.36
C PHE A 145 7.89 -14.41 -21.51
N GLY A 146 7.37 -15.07 -20.48
CA GLY A 146 7.01 -16.49 -20.52
C GLY A 146 5.95 -16.78 -21.57
N ALA A 147 4.90 -15.95 -21.67
CA ALA A 147 3.86 -16.08 -22.69
C ALA A 147 4.41 -15.89 -24.11
N LEU A 148 5.34 -14.96 -24.32
CA LEU A 148 6.02 -14.76 -25.61
C LEU A 148 6.87 -15.97 -26.00
N ALA A 149 7.70 -16.46 -25.08
CA ALA A 149 8.53 -17.64 -25.30
C ALA A 149 7.67 -18.90 -25.56
N PHE A 150 6.57 -19.06 -24.82
CA PHE A 150 5.61 -20.14 -25.02
C PHE A 150 4.89 -20.05 -26.37
N THR A 151 4.49 -18.85 -26.78
CA THR A 151 3.92 -18.61 -28.12
C THR A 151 4.90 -19.02 -29.22
N ALA A 152 6.15 -18.60 -29.11
CA ALA A 152 7.20 -19.00 -30.05
C ALA A 152 7.40 -20.53 -30.07
N ALA A 153 7.42 -21.18 -28.90
CA ALA A 153 7.54 -22.63 -28.80
C ALA A 153 6.39 -23.36 -29.51
N ILE A 154 5.13 -22.92 -29.35
CA ILE A 154 3.99 -23.49 -30.05
C ILE A 154 4.13 -23.33 -31.57
N ILE A 155 4.51 -22.12 -32.04
CA ILE A 155 4.68 -21.86 -33.47
C ILE A 155 5.77 -22.76 -34.04
N LEU A 156 6.91 -22.90 -33.37
CA LEU A 156 8.00 -23.77 -33.80
C LEU A 156 7.59 -25.24 -33.81
N ALA A 157 6.81 -25.69 -32.80
CA ALA A 157 6.30 -27.05 -32.77
C ALA A 157 5.34 -27.34 -33.94
N LEU A 158 4.43 -26.41 -34.25
CA LEU A 158 3.53 -26.53 -35.40
C LEU A 158 4.24 -26.39 -36.75
N ALA A 159 5.33 -25.62 -36.80
CA ALA A 159 6.12 -25.42 -38.01
C ALA A 159 6.76 -26.71 -38.56
N ILE A 160 6.83 -27.77 -37.75
CA ILE A 160 7.28 -29.11 -38.19
C ILE A 160 6.25 -29.74 -39.15
N VAL A 161 4.97 -29.41 -39.00
CA VAL A 161 3.87 -30.03 -39.77
C VAL A 161 3.33 -29.10 -40.86
N ILE A 162 3.31 -27.79 -40.62
CA ILE A 162 2.76 -26.79 -41.54
C ILE A 162 3.72 -25.59 -41.73
N PRO A 163 3.57 -24.78 -42.80
CA PRO A 163 4.41 -23.60 -42.99
C PRO A 163 4.36 -22.63 -41.80
N PRO A 164 5.49 -22.00 -41.40
CA PRO A 164 5.56 -21.15 -40.21
C PRO A 164 4.56 -19.99 -40.19
N TRP A 165 4.25 -19.41 -41.35
CA TRP A 165 3.27 -18.32 -41.46
C TRP A 165 1.84 -18.78 -41.14
N ALA A 166 1.48 -20.00 -41.55
CA ALA A 166 0.17 -20.59 -41.27
C ALA A 166 0.06 -20.99 -39.79
N ALA A 167 1.14 -21.52 -39.21
CA ALA A 167 1.23 -21.81 -37.78
C ALA A 167 1.00 -20.56 -36.92
N ALA A 168 1.68 -19.45 -37.24
CA ALA A 168 1.51 -18.19 -36.53
C ALA A 168 0.07 -17.66 -36.59
N MET A 169 -0.59 -17.77 -37.76
CA MET A 169 -1.99 -17.34 -37.92
C MET A 169 -2.95 -18.19 -37.09
N LEU A 170 -2.75 -19.51 -37.03
CA LEU A 170 -3.59 -20.41 -36.24
C LEU A 170 -3.49 -20.10 -34.74
N VAL A 171 -2.26 -19.93 -34.24
CA VAL A 171 -2.01 -19.59 -32.82
C VAL A 171 -2.60 -18.21 -32.48
N ALA A 172 -2.47 -17.23 -33.39
CA ALA A 172 -3.09 -15.92 -33.21
C ALA A 172 -4.62 -16.01 -33.12
N LEU A 173 -5.25 -16.85 -33.93
CA LEU A 173 -6.70 -17.07 -33.91
C LEU A 173 -7.16 -17.66 -32.56
N VAL A 174 -6.41 -18.63 -32.03
CA VAL A 174 -6.68 -19.24 -30.72
C VAL A 174 -6.56 -18.20 -29.60
N TYR A 175 -5.51 -17.39 -29.60
CA TYR A 175 -5.37 -16.32 -28.61
C TYR A 175 -6.47 -15.27 -28.72
N LEU A 176 -6.90 -14.90 -29.93
CA LEU A 176 -8.02 -13.98 -30.13
C LEU A 176 -9.33 -14.54 -29.58
N ALA A 177 -9.59 -15.84 -29.78
CA ALA A 177 -10.77 -16.50 -29.23
C ALA A 177 -10.76 -16.46 -27.69
N ILE A 178 -9.64 -16.83 -27.07
CA ILE A 178 -9.47 -16.80 -25.60
C ILE A 178 -9.60 -15.35 -25.09
N ALA A 179 -8.93 -14.40 -25.72
CA ALA A 179 -8.99 -12.99 -25.36
C ALA A 179 -10.41 -12.42 -25.51
N GLY A 180 -11.15 -12.82 -26.53
CA GLY A 180 -12.56 -12.45 -26.71
C GLY A 180 -13.44 -12.94 -25.57
N ILE A 181 -13.30 -14.21 -25.16
CA ILE A 181 -14.05 -14.78 -24.03
C ILE A 181 -13.69 -14.08 -22.71
N LEU A 182 -12.39 -13.86 -22.47
CA LEU A 182 -11.93 -13.13 -21.27
C LEU A 182 -12.41 -11.68 -21.28
N ALA A 183 -12.40 -11.00 -22.43
CA ALA A 183 -12.88 -9.63 -22.55
C ALA A 183 -14.39 -9.53 -22.30
N LEU A 184 -15.18 -10.47 -22.82
CA LEU A 184 -16.63 -10.53 -22.56
C LEU A 184 -16.91 -10.80 -21.06
N THR A 185 -16.20 -11.76 -20.47
CA THR A 185 -16.36 -12.10 -19.04
C THR A 185 -15.91 -10.95 -18.14
N GLY A 186 -14.75 -10.36 -18.43
CA GLY A 186 -14.22 -9.20 -17.72
C GLY A 186 -15.14 -7.99 -17.86
N ARG A 187 -15.67 -7.72 -19.06
CA ARG A 187 -16.67 -6.65 -19.26
C ARG A 187 -17.92 -6.89 -18.43
N ASN A 188 -18.40 -8.11 -18.32
CA ASN A 188 -19.57 -8.45 -17.50
C ASN A 188 -19.27 -8.29 -16.00
N GLN A 189 -18.10 -8.74 -15.54
CA GLN A 189 -17.65 -8.58 -14.16
C GLN A 189 -17.47 -7.11 -13.80
N VAL A 190 -16.84 -6.32 -14.68
CA VAL A 190 -16.70 -4.87 -14.50
C VAL A 190 -18.08 -4.24 -14.44
N LYS A 191 -18.98 -4.52 -15.38
CA LYS A 191 -20.38 -4.04 -15.36
C LYS A 191 -21.12 -4.38 -14.08
N ALA A 192 -20.98 -5.61 -13.59
CA ALA A 192 -21.56 -6.04 -12.32
C ALA A 192 -20.92 -5.33 -11.10
N ALA A 193 -19.63 -5.05 -11.17
CA ALA A 193 -18.88 -4.29 -10.17
C ALA A 193 -18.95 -2.77 -10.35
N THR A 194 -19.69 -2.25 -11.34
CA THR A 194 -19.81 -0.80 -11.61
C THR A 194 -20.90 -0.04 -10.84
N PRO A 195 -21.50 -0.46 -9.71
CA PRO A 195 -21.96 0.53 -8.74
C PRO A 195 -20.76 1.00 -7.90
N PHE A 196 -19.65 1.43 -8.53
CA PHE A 196 -18.52 2.05 -7.83
C PHE A 196 -18.83 3.51 -7.43
N VAL A 197 -19.94 4.06 -7.94
CA VAL A 197 -20.59 5.18 -7.28
C VAL A 197 -21.75 4.60 -6.50
N PRO A 198 -21.69 4.55 -5.16
CA PRO A 198 -22.86 4.23 -4.37
C PRO A 198 -23.93 5.22 -4.80
N GLU A 199 -25.08 4.72 -5.27
CA GLU A 199 -26.26 5.56 -5.58
C GLU A 199 -26.53 6.56 -4.43
N GLN A 200 -26.26 6.13 -3.20
CA GLN A 200 -26.36 6.95 -2.00
C GLN A 200 -25.36 8.12 -1.97
N THR A 201 -24.13 7.94 -2.45
CA THR A 201 -23.09 8.98 -2.54
C THR A 201 -23.42 9.97 -3.67
N VAL A 202 -23.96 9.51 -4.81
CA VAL A 202 -24.43 10.43 -5.85
C VAL A 202 -25.62 11.26 -5.35
N ARG A 203 -26.57 10.63 -4.67
CA ARG A 203 -27.75 11.31 -4.11
C ARG A 203 -27.35 12.35 -3.07
N THR A 204 -26.45 12.02 -2.15
CA THR A 204 -25.96 12.98 -1.15
C THR A 204 -25.17 14.13 -1.77
N LEU A 205 -24.33 13.88 -2.78
CA LEU A 205 -23.65 14.94 -3.51
C LEU A 205 -24.65 15.85 -4.26
N THR A 206 -25.69 15.28 -4.85
CA THR A 206 -26.73 16.03 -5.56
C THR A 206 -27.56 16.89 -4.60
N ASP A 207 -27.94 16.36 -3.43
CA ASP A 207 -28.64 17.09 -2.38
C ASP A 207 -27.80 18.26 -1.84
N VAL A 208 -26.50 18.07 -1.65
CA VAL A 208 -25.58 19.13 -1.21
C VAL A 208 -25.47 20.22 -2.26
N LEU A 209 -25.34 19.86 -3.55
CA LEU A 209 -25.32 20.82 -4.65
C LEU A 209 -26.63 21.61 -4.73
N GLN A 210 -27.79 20.95 -4.59
CA GLN A 210 -29.09 21.63 -4.54
C GLN A 210 -29.22 22.57 -3.34
N ARG A 211 -28.72 22.18 -2.16
CA ARG A 211 -28.72 23.04 -0.96
C ARG A 211 -27.84 24.28 -1.16
N VAL A 212 -26.65 24.12 -1.73
CA VAL A 212 -25.76 25.26 -2.03
C VAL A 212 -26.37 26.18 -3.09
N GLN A 213 -26.94 25.61 -4.16
CA GLN A 213 -27.53 26.39 -5.25
C GLN A 213 -28.80 27.14 -4.81
N SER A 214 -29.62 26.54 -3.94
CA SER A 214 -30.77 27.22 -3.35
C SER A 214 -30.38 28.30 -2.34
N ALA A 215 -29.27 28.13 -1.61
CA ALA A 215 -28.73 29.15 -0.72
C ALA A 215 -28.21 30.37 -1.50
N TRP A 216 -27.52 30.14 -2.63
CA TRP A 216 -27.03 31.21 -3.49
C TRP A 216 -28.18 32.04 -4.09
N LYS A 217 -29.22 31.38 -4.64
CA LYS A 217 -30.42 32.06 -5.17
C LYS A 217 -31.16 32.92 -4.13
N ARG A 218 -31.12 32.54 -2.85
CA ARG A 218 -31.74 33.33 -1.75
C ARG A 218 -30.87 34.50 -1.28
N GLY A 219 -29.54 34.40 -1.43
CA GLY A 219 -28.60 35.47 -1.09
C GLY A 219 -28.67 36.65 -2.06
N GLU A 220 -28.86 36.36 -3.35
CA GLU A 220 -29.00 37.38 -4.41
C GLU A 220 -30.27 38.24 -4.26
N ALA A 221 -31.26 37.78 -3.48
CA ALA A 221 -32.55 38.44 -3.31
C ALA A 221 -32.60 39.43 -2.13
N ARG A 222 -31.47 39.73 -1.47
CA ARG A 222 -31.37 40.79 -0.46
C ARG A 222 -30.61 42.01 -1.03
N PRO A 223 -31.32 43.04 -1.53
CA PRO A 223 -30.72 44.35 -1.81
C PRO A 223 -30.34 45.11 -0.53
#